data_AF-A0A8H3GIK5-F1
#
_entry.id   AF-A0A8H3GIK5-F1
#
_cell.length_a   1.000
_cell.length_b   1.000
_cell.length_c   1.000
_cell.angle_alpha   90.00
_cell.angle_beta   90.00
_cell.angle_gamma   90.00
#
_symmetry.space_group_name_H-M   'P 1'
#
loop_
_entity.id
_entity.type
_entity.pdbx_description
1 polymer ?
#
loop_
_entity_poly.entity_id
_entity_poly.type
_entity_poly.pdbx_seq_one_letter_code
_entity_poly.pdbx_strand_id
1 'polypeptide(L)'
;MLDIPMLFRYDCTPQNTEPDCAVGDARSDAGPQWFHGTPERFIAIFSKINAMREDKWVPTPEIVAVFERGIQDFRPTQDSSPHSFLSVTRLVVQECWRQVAYVYLYMGLCGDSSDTPRVKRAFRQFMKLLDGTKPGRMPDEFLVMNIILIAPAAQKNRDREIIRKRIQGVRDTGRNHGINDNMNMIENYWARADAEGRALTWSDIAHARRQVVGI
;
A
#
# COMPACT_ATOMS: atom_id res chain seq x y z
N MET A 1 -0.18 -0.49 -11.57
CA MET A 1 -1.30 0.05 -10.76
C MET A 1 -1.15 1.55 -10.43
N LEU A 2 0.01 2.19 -10.61
CA LEU A 2 0.28 3.55 -10.09
C LEU A 2 0.24 4.64 -11.18
N ASP A 3 -0.92 4.88 -11.80
CA ASP A 3 -1.20 5.79 -12.95
C ASP A 3 -1.44 5.04 -14.29
N ILE A 4 -2.13 3.89 -14.25
CA ILE A 4 -2.84 3.43 -15.46
C ILE A 4 -4.18 4.14 -15.39
N PRO A 5 -4.59 4.91 -16.43
CA PRO A 5 -5.87 5.61 -16.41
C PRO A 5 -6.97 4.67 -15.95
N MET A 6 -7.71 5.04 -14.91
CA MET A 6 -8.81 4.20 -14.48
C MET A 6 -9.86 4.15 -15.59
N LEU A 7 -10.05 2.97 -16.20
CA LEU A 7 -11.06 2.76 -17.25
C LEU A 7 -12.48 3.03 -16.73
N PHE A 8 -12.65 2.97 -15.41
CA PHE A 8 -13.90 3.20 -14.69
C PHE A 8 -13.76 4.41 -13.77
N ARG A 9 -14.71 5.35 -13.89
CA ARG A 9 -14.84 6.51 -12.99
C ARG A 9 -15.73 6.13 -11.82
N TYR A 10 -15.21 6.21 -10.60
CA TYR A 10 -15.97 5.97 -9.39
C TYR A 10 -16.56 7.29 -8.88
N ASP A 11 -17.81 7.24 -8.39
CA ASP A 11 -18.40 8.39 -7.71
C ASP A 11 -17.62 8.68 -6.41
N CYS A 12 -16.99 9.85 -6.38
CA CYS A 12 -16.17 10.33 -5.27
C CYS A 12 -16.89 11.39 -4.42
N THR A 13 -18.19 11.61 -4.65
CA THR A 13 -18.96 12.54 -3.81
C THR A 13 -19.00 12.01 -2.36
N PRO A 14 -18.77 12.88 -1.36
CA PRO A 14 -18.92 12.51 0.04
C PRO A 14 -20.42 12.35 0.33
N GLN A 15 -20.96 11.17 0.04
CA GLN A 15 -22.30 10.81 0.48
C GLN A 15 -22.25 10.63 2.01
N ASN A 16 -22.96 11.52 2.73
CA ASN A 16 -23.42 11.32 4.11
C ASN A 16 -24.49 10.22 4.14
N THR A 17 -24.18 9.05 3.60
CA THR A 17 -25.04 7.89 3.69
C THR A 17 -24.38 6.97 4.70
N GLU A 18 -25.13 6.65 5.74
CA GLU A 18 -24.86 5.52 6.62
C GLU A 18 -24.32 4.34 5.80
N PRO A 19 -23.40 3.52 6.33
CA PRO A 19 -22.81 2.43 5.58
C PRO A 19 -23.82 1.27 5.41
N ASP A 20 -24.95 1.53 4.76
CA ASP A 20 -25.88 0.54 4.24
C ASP A 20 -25.38 0.04 2.88
N CYS A 21 -24.15 -0.47 2.89
CA CYS A 21 -23.85 -1.63 2.07
C CYS A 21 -24.36 -2.84 2.84
N ALA A 22 -25.68 -3.09 2.76
CA ALA A 22 -26.26 -4.39 3.03
C ALA A 22 -25.73 -5.37 1.97
N VAL A 23 -24.44 -5.69 2.03
CA VAL A 23 -23.91 -6.92 1.49
C VAL A 23 -24.42 -7.98 2.44
N GLY A 24 -25.53 -8.60 2.04
CA GLY A 24 -26.06 -9.77 2.71
C GLY A 24 -24.93 -10.75 3.01
N ASP A 25 -25.10 -11.42 4.14
CA ASP A 25 -24.22 -12.36 4.85
C ASP A 25 -23.71 -13.51 3.96
N ALA A 26 -22.98 -13.18 2.90
CA ALA A 26 -22.33 -14.11 2.00
C ALA A 26 -20.93 -14.31 2.55
N ARG A 27 -20.84 -15.21 3.53
CA ARG A 27 -19.66 -16.04 3.81
C ARG A 27 -19.30 -16.87 2.56
N SER A 28 -18.93 -16.19 1.50
CA SER A 28 -18.39 -16.79 0.29
C SER A 28 -16.93 -16.39 0.23
N ASP A 29 -16.05 -17.36 0.43
CA ASP A 29 -14.59 -17.30 0.29
C ASP A 29 -14.14 -16.97 -1.16
N ALA A 30 -14.96 -16.28 -1.95
CA ALA A 30 -14.79 -16.02 -3.37
C ALA A 30 -14.85 -14.51 -3.68
N GLY A 31 -14.14 -13.69 -2.88
CA GLY A 31 -13.89 -12.28 -3.16
C GLY A 31 -12.42 -12.00 -3.55
N PRO A 32 -12.07 -10.78 -4.01
CA PRO A 32 -10.70 -10.31 -4.31
C PRO A 32 -9.64 -10.51 -3.22
N GLN A 33 -10.03 -11.00 -2.04
CA GLN A 33 -9.14 -11.48 -0.97
C GLN A 33 -8.11 -12.51 -1.45
N TRP A 34 -8.38 -13.22 -2.55
CA TRP A 34 -7.41 -14.10 -3.21
C TRP A 34 -6.24 -13.38 -3.90
N PHE A 35 -6.37 -12.07 -4.20
CA PHE A 35 -5.29 -11.27 -4.79
C PHE A 35 -4.43 -10.65 -3.68
N HIS A 36 -3.29 -11.30 -3.37
CA HIS A 36 -2.30 -10.83 -2.39
C HIS A 36 -2.84 -10.53 -0.97
N GLY A 37 -4.00 -11.10 -0.60
CA GLY A 37 -4.62 -10.87 0.70
C GLY A 37 -5.14 -9.45 0.91
N THR A 38 -5.37 -8.68 -0.16
CA THR A 38 -5.86 -7.29 -0.06
C THR A 38 -7.33 -7.27 0.35
N PRO A 39 -7.68 -6.65 1.49
CA PRO A 39 -9.07 -6.42 1.83
C PRO A 39 -9.77 -5.53 0.78
N GLU A 40 -10.96 -5.94 0.33
CA GLU A 40 -11.77 -5.19 -0.66
C GLU A 40 -11.95 -3.72 -0.29
N ARG A 41 -12.10 -3.43 1.01
CA ARG A 41 -12.21 -2.05 1.51
C ARG A 41 -11.00 -1.20 1.12
N PHE A 42 -9.78 -1.74 1.20
CA PHE A 42 -8.59 -0.99 0.81
C PHE A 42 -8.52 -0.80 -0.70
N ILE A 43 -8.98 -1.77 -1.51
CA ILE A 43 -9.09 -1.59 -2.96
C ILE A 43 -9.99 -0.39 -3.26
N ALA A 44 -11.17 -0.31 -2.65
CA ALA A 44 -12.08 0.83 -2.84
C ALA A 44 -11.46 2.16 -2.41
N ILE A 45 -10.75 2.19 -1.28
CA ILE A 45 -10.02 3.38 -0.80
C ILE A 45 -8.94 3.79 -1.82
N PHE A 46 -8.11 2.84 -2.29
CA PHE A 46 -7.07 3.12 -3.28
C PHE A 46 -7.65 3.62 -4.60
N SER A 47 -8.75 3.03 -5.07
CA SER A 47 -9.46 3.47 -6.27
C SER A 47 -9.98 4.91 -6.14
N LYS A 48 -10.59 5.27 -5.00
CA LYS A 48 -11.05 6.64 -4.75
C LYS A 48 -9.89 7.63 -4.71
N ILE A 49 -8.82 7.31 -3.98
CA ILE A 49 -7.62 8.15 -3.94
C ILE A 49 -7.05 8.33 -5.35
N ASN A 50 -7.02 7.27 -6.16
CA ASN A 50 -6.53 7.35 -7.55
C ASN A 50 -7.38 8.25 -8.44
N ALA A 51 -8.71 8.10 -8.40
CA ALA A 51 -9.61 8.97 -9.16
C ALA A 51 -9.39 10.44 -8.80
N MET A 52 -9.32 10.73 -7.50
CA MET A 52 -9.14 12.10 -7.00
C MET A 52 -7.78 12.69 -7.39
N ARG A 53 -6.73 11.86 -7.46
CA ARG A 53 -5.42 12.27 -7.98
C ARG A 53 -5.44 12.56 -9.48
N GLU A 54 -6.12 11.73 -10.28
CA GLU A 54 -6.24 11.94 -11.74
C GLU A 54 -6.97 13.25 -12.05
N ASP A 55 -7.99 13.58 -11.26
CA ASP A 55 -8.75 14.84 -11.36
C ASP A 55 -8.01 16.05 -10.78
N LYS A 56 -6.76 15.87 -10.31
CA LYS A 56 -5.92 16.91 -9.68
C LYS A 56 -6.61 17.61 -8.51
N TRP A 57 -7.44 16.87 -7.80
CA TRP A 57 -8.23 17.41 -6.72
C TRP A 57 -7.36 17.65 -5.49
N VAL A 58 -7.56 18.79 -4.82
CA VAL A 58 -6.86 19.15 -3.58
C VAL A 58 -7.72 18.73 -2.39
N PRO A 59 -7.27 17.80 -1.54
CA PRO A 59 -8.10 17.26 -0.47
C PRO A 59 -8.31 18.27 0.66
N THR A 60 -9.56 18.47 1.04
CA THR A 60 -9.89 19.22 2.26
C THR A 60 -9.63 18.35 3.51
N PRO A 61 -9.35 18.95 4.68
CA PRO A 61 -9.14 18.20 5.93
C PRO A 61 -10.30 17.27 6.28
N GLU A 62 -11.53 17.66 5.99
CA GLU A 62 -12.73 16.83 6.26
C GLU A 62 -12.67 15.53 5.46
N ILE A 63 -12.28 15.62 4.19
CA ILE A 63 -12.22 14.44 3.32
C ILE A 63 -11.06 13.53 3.69
N VAL A 64 -9.91 14.09 4.08
CA VAL A 64 -8.81 13.30 4.67
C VAL A 64 -9.30 12.56 5.92
N ALA A 65 -10.05 13.22 6.80
CA ALA A 65 -10.61 12.60 8.00
C ALA A 65 -11.64 11.49 7.70
N VAL A 66 -12.40 11.58 6.59
CA VAL A 66 -13.25 10.48 6.13
C VAL A 66 -12.41 9.25 5.77
N PHE A 67 -11.32 9.43 5.01
CA PHE A 67 -10.43 8.33 4.68
C PHE A 67 -9.71 7.76 5.89
N GLU A 68 -9.20 8.61 6.79
CA GLU A 68 -8.54 8.17 8.02
C GLU A 68 -9.46 7.31 8.89
N ARG A 69 -10.73 7.72 9.05
CA ARG A 69 -11.75 6.92 9.75
C ARG A 69 -12.03 5.60 9.04
N GLY A 70 -12.20 5.62 7.71
CA GLY A 70 -12.42 4.40 6.92
C GLY A 70 -11.27 3.38 7.05
N ILE A 71 -10.03 3.86 7.12
CA ILE A 71 -8.84 3.04 7.36
C ILE A 71 -8.78 2.56 8.82
N GLN A 72 -9.12 3.43 9.78
CA GLN A 72 -9.10 3.12 11.21
C GLN A 72 -10.16 2.08 11.60
N ASP A 73 -11.35 2.19 11.05
CA ASP A 73 -12.50 1.31 11.33
C ASP A 73 -12.38 -0.04 10.63
N PHE A 74 -11.35 -0.24 9.80
CA PHE A 74 -11.08 -1.54 9.20
C PHE A 74 -10.74 -2.55 10.29
N ARG A 75 -11.52 -3.63 10.35
CA ARG A 75 -11.27 -4.77 11.25
C ARG A 75 -10.70 -5.92 10.43
N PRO A 76 -9.49 -6.42 10.78
CA PRO A 76 -8.95 -7.62 10.17
C PRO A 76 -9.91 -8.80 10.32
N THR A 77 -10.12 -9.55 9.24
CA THR A 77 -10.92 -10.77 9.25
C THR A 77 -10.19 -11.84 10.06
N GLN A 78 -10.78 -12.27 11.16
CA GLN A 78 -10.31 -13.42 11.92
C GLN A 78 -10.94 -14.68 11.34
N ASP A 79 -10.21 -15.39 10.49
CA ASP A 79 -10.64 -16.73 10.10
C ASP A 79 -10.39 -17.70 11.25
N SER A 80 -11.41 -18.49 11.58
CA SER A 80 -11.32 -19.68 12.43
C SER A 80 -10.61 -20.82 11.70
N SER A 81 -9.46 -20.55 11.06
CA SER A 81 -8.66 -21.62 10.46
C SER A 81 -8.13 -22.52 11.58
N PRO A 82 -8.12 -23.85 11.40
CA PRO A 82 -7.55 -24.77 12.40
C PRO A 82 -6.02 -24.62 12.52
N HIS A 83 -5.38 -23.88 11.61
CA HIS A 83 -3.95 -23.63 11.59
C HIS A 83 -3.62 -22.21 12.05
N SER A 84 -3.33 -22.05 13.34
CA SER A 84 -3.03 -20.77 14.00
C SER A 84 -2.02 -19.89 13.24
N PHE A 85 -1.01 -20.49 12.59
CA PHE A 85 0.00 -19.79 11.80
C PHE A 85 -0.58 -19.04 10.59
N LEU A 86 -1.54 -19.62 9.86
CA LEU A 86 -2.14 -18.99 8.68
C LEU A 86 -3.05 -17.84 9.09
N SER A 87 -3.81 -18.00 10.19
CA SER A 87 -4.64 -16.92 10.75
C SER A 87 -3.79 -15.74 11.20
N VAL A 88 -2.66 -15.97 11.89
CA VAL A 88 -1.72 -14.92 12.30
C VAL A 88 -1.10 -14.22 11.08
N THR A 89 -0.68 -15.01 10.08
CA THR A 89 -0.11 -14.47 8.84
C THR A 89 -1.10 -13.56 8.10
N ARG A 90 -2.36 -14.00 7.96
CA ARG A 90 -3.42 -13.21 7.33
C ARG A 90 -3.65 -11.90 8.08
N LEU A 91 -3.69 -11.93 9.41
CA LEU A 91 -3.82 -10.72 10.23
C LEU A 91 -2.67 -9.74 9.99
N VAL A 92 -1.43 -10.23 9.93
CA VAL A 92 -0.27 -9.37 9.64
C VAL A 92 -0.35 -8.74 8.26
N VAL A 93 -0.72 -9.51 7.23
CA VAL A 93 -0.88 -9.00 5.85
C VAL A 93 -1.95 -7.89 5.80
N GLN A 94 -3.09 -8.11 6.46
CA GLN A 94 -4.17 -7.12 6.51
C GLN A 94 -3.75 -5.84 7.24
N GLU A 95 -2.96 -5.95 8.31
CA GLU A 95 -2.43 -4.78 9.00
C GLU A 95 -1.32 -4.05 8.26
N CYS A 96 -0.52 -4.77 7.46
CA CYS A 96 0.38 -4.17 6.50
C CYS A 96 -0.40 -3.33 5.47
N TRP A 97 -1.52 -3.84 4.95
CA TRP A 97 -2.39 -3.09 4.04
C TRP A 97 -2.95 -1.81 4.67
N ARG A 98 -3.31 -1.85 5.96
CA ARG A 98 -3.74 -0.66 6.70
C ARG A 98 -2.65 0.43 6.73
N GLN A 99 -1.39 0.05 6.95
CA GLN A 99 -0.29 1.03 6.94
C GLN A 99 0.01 1.55 5.52
N VAL A 100 -0.08 0.70 4.51
CA VAL A 100 0.02 1.10 3.10
C VAL A 100 -1.06 2.12 2.75
N ALA A 101 -2.30 1.90 3.20
CA ALA A 101 -3.40 2.84 2.99
C ALA A 101 -3.11 4.23 3.57
N TYR A 102 -2.56 4.31 4.79
CA TYR A 102 -2.14 5.58 5.37
C TYR A 102 -1.03 6.27 4.56
N VAL A 103 0.02 5.54 4.16
CA VAL A 103 1.09 6.12 3.34
C VAL A 103 0.55 6.60 1.99
N TYR A 104 -0.34 5.85 1.37
CA TYR A 104 -0.97 6.23 0.10
C TYR A 104 -1.85 7.47 0.24
N LEU A 105 -2.64 7.56 1.32
CA LEU A 105 -3.45 8.73 1.63
C LEU A 105 -2.58 9.98 1.83
N TYR A 106 -1.54 9.88 2.66
CA TYR A 106 -0.73 11.05 3.02
C TYR A 106 0.20 11.48 1.88
N MET A 107 0.99 10.56 1.33
CA MET A 107 1.92 10.91 0.26
C MET A 107 1.19 11.10 -1.06
N GLY A 108 0.28 10.19 -1.41
CA GLY A 108 -0.39 10.17 -2.72
C GLY A 108 -1.48 11.21 -2.87
N LEU A 109 -2.37 11.36 -1.88
CA LEU A 109 -3.48 12.32 -1.95
C LEU A 109 -3.12 13.68 -1.34
N CYS A 110 -2.54 13.69 -0.13
CA CYS A 110 -2.24 14.96 0.56
C CYS A 110 -0.95 15.63 0.06
N GLY A 111 -0.12 14.93 -0.72
CA GLY A 111 1.14 15.45 -1.24
C GLY A 111 2.26 15.53 -0.20
N ASP A 112 2.12 14.82 0.93
CA ASP A 112 3.15 14.82 1.96
C ASP A 112 4.47 14.22 1.49
N SER A 113 5.57 14.70 2.08
CA SER A 113 6.84 14.02 1.97
C SER A 113 6.93 12.82 2.92
N SER A 114 7.89 11.93 2.66
CA SER A 114 8.21 10.82 3.54
C SER A 114 8.70 11.24 4.92
N ASP A 115 9.01 12.52 5.12
CA ASP A 115 9.50 13.05 6.39
C ASP A 115 8.39 13.42 7.38
N THR A 116 7.16 13.58 6.89
CA THR A 116 6.04 14.04 7.72
C THR A 116 5.76 13.05 8.86
N PRO A 117 5.44 13.52 10.10
CA PRO A 117 5.24 12.65 11.25
C PRO A 117 4.21 11.52 11.04
N ARG A 118 3.13 11.78 10.28
CA ARG A 118 2.08 10.79 10.00
C ARG A 118 2.54 9.69 9.04
N VAL A 119 3.33 10.04 8.01
CA VAL A 119 3.96 9.06 7.10
C VAL A 119 4.96 8.20 7.86
N LYS A 120 5.86 8.83 8.64
CA LYS A 120 6.82 8.12 9.48
C LYS A 120 6.14 7.18 10.48
N ARG A 121 4.99 7.57 11.05
CA ARG A 121 4.24 6.72 11.98
C ARG A 121 3.71 5.47 11.28
N ALA A 122 3.05 5.62 10.14
CA ALA A 122 2.54 4.49 9.36
C ALA A 122 3.68 3.56 8.91
N PHE A 123 4.76 4.12 8.38
CA PHE A 123 5.94 3.36 7.97
C PHE A 123 6.58 2.59 9.13
N ARG A 124 6.78 3.22 10.29
CA ARG A 124 7.31 2.52 11.48
C ARG A 124 6.42 1.37 11.92
N GLN A 125 5.09 1.55 11.87
CA GLN A 125 4.16 0.49 12.21
C GLN A 125 4.25 -0.67 11.21
N PHE A 126 4.41 -0.36 9.92
CA PHE A 126 4.64 -1.36 8.88
C PHE A 126 5.91 -2.16 9.15
N MET A 127 7.03 -1.48 9.42
CA MET A 127 8.31 -2.15 9.69
C MET A 127 8.24 -3.05 10.92
N LYS A 128 7.52 -2.64 11.98
CA LYS A 128 7.28 -3.51 13.15
C LYS A 128 6.51 -4.79 12.80
N LEU A 129 5.50 -4.69 11.94
CA LEU A 129 4.75 -5.84 11.46
C LEU A 129 5.64 -6.76 10.61
N LEU A 130 6.41 -6.16 9.70
CA LEU A 130 7.34 -6.89 8.83
C LEU A 130 8.43 -7.62 9.63
N ASP A 131 9.03 -6.96 10.63
CA ASP A 131 10.04 -7.55 11.53
C ASP A 131 9.46 -8.70 12.38
N GLY A 132 8.16 -8.65 12.69
CA GLY A 132 7.44 -9.73 13.36
C GLY A 132 7.22 -10.97 12.50
N THR A 133 7.53 -10.92 11.20
CA THR A 133 7.41 -12.06 10.29
C THR A 133 8.76 -12.67 9.94
N LYS A 134 8.82 -14.00 9.87
CA LYS A 134 10.01 -14.70 9.39
C LYS A 134 10.18 -14.45 7.87
N PRO A 135 11.35 -13.99 7.40
CA PRO A 135 11.65 -13.91 5.97
C PRO A 135 11.52 -15.28 5.30
N GLY A 136 10.96 -15.29 4.10
CA GLY A 136 10.76 -16.51 3.32
C GLY A 136 9.49 -16.43 2.48
N ARG A 137 9.28 -17.48 1.66
CA ARG A 137 8.19 -17.52 0.66
C ARG A 137 6.83 -17.13 1.23
N MET A 138 6.44 -17.71 2.37
CA MET A 138 5.32 -17.20 3.17
C MET A 138 5.90 -16.50 4.40
N PRO A 139 5.54 -15.24 4.70
CA PRO A 139 4.44 -14.46 4.10
C PRO A 139 4.85 -13.51 2.95
N ASP A 140 6.11 -13.50 2.53
CA ASP A 140 6.64 -12.47 1.62
C ASP A 140 5.90 -12.44 0.25
N GLU A 141 5.40 -13.59 -0.23
CA GLU A 141 4.57 -13.69 -1.44
C GLU A 141 3.27 -12.86 -1.36
N PHE A 142 2.71 -12.68 -0.16
CA PHE A 142 1.53 -11.84 0.10
C PHE A 142 1.91 -10.40 0.48
N LEU A 143 3.12 -10.19 0.98
CA LEU A 143 3.62 -8.87 1.39
C LEU A 143 4.34 -8.12 0.26
N VAL A 144 4.70 -8.75 -0.85
CA VAL A 144 5.51 -8.09 -1.90
C VAL A 144 4.87 -6.79 -2.41
N MET A 145 3.56 -6.77 -2.65
CA MET A 145 2.85 -5.55 -3.07
C MET A 145 2.82 -4.50 -1.96
N ASN A 146 2.62 -4.92 -0.71
CA ASN A 146 2.68 -4.05 0.45
C ASN A 146 4.06 -3.39 0.59
N ILE A 147 5.12 -4.17 0.40
CA ILE A 147 6.51 -3.73 0.49
C ILE A 147 6.83 -2.73 -0.64
N ILE A 148 6.38 -3.00 -1.86
CA ILE A 148 6.57 -2.08 -3.01
C ILE A 148 5.86 -0.75 -2.74
N LEU A 149 4.60 -0.78 -2.26
CA LEU A 149 3.81 0.43 -2.05
C LEU A 149 4.27 1.26 -0.85
N ILE A 150 4.88 0.63 0.17
CA ILE A 150 5.38 1.35 1.35
C ILE A 150 6.80 1.90 1.14
N ALA A 151 7.56 1.36 0.18
CA ALA A 151 8.98 1.69 -0.04
C ALA A 151 9.30 3.19 -0.21
N PRO A 152 8.43 4.04 -0.77
CA PRO A 152 8.67 5.49 -0.84
C PRO A 152 8.81 6.17 0.54
N ALA A 153 8.22 5.59 1.59
CA ALA A 153 8.34 6.10 2.94
C ALA A 153 9.67 5.71 3.63
N ALA A 154 10.48 4.84 3.01
CA ALA A 154 11.74 4.37 3.57
C ALA A 154 12.88 5.39 3.35
N GLN A 155 13.25 6.08 4.43
CA GLN A 155 14.31 7.09 4.40
C GLN A 155 15.68 6.54 4.80
N LYS A 156 15.73 5.56 5.71
CA LYS A 156 16.97 5.04 6.26
C LYS A 156 17.49 3.87 5.43
N ASN A 157 18.79 3.85 5.17
CA ASN A 157 19.44 2.74 4.44
C ASN A 157 19.17 1.37 5.07
N ARG A 158 19.07 1.29 6.40
CA ARG A 158 18.68 0.06 7.10
C ARG A 158 17.32 -0.46 6.65
N ASP A 159 16.31 0.41 6.58
CA ASP A 159 14.95 0.02 6.23
C ASP A 159 14.86 -0.34 4.73
N ARG A 160 15.57 0.42 3.89
CA ARG A 160 15.72 0.14 2.44
C ARG A 160 16.36 -1.23 2.18
N GLU A 161 17.37 -1.60 2.97
CA GLU A 161 18.03 -2.90 2.85
C GLU A 161 17.11 -4.07 3.25
N ILE A 162 16.27 -3.88 4.28
CA ILE A 162 15.26 -4.87 4.65
C ILE A 162 14.27 -5.06 3.49
N ILE A 163 13.78 -3.97 2.91
CA ILE A 163 12.87 -4.00 1.75
C ILE A 163 13.52 -4.73 0.57
N ARG A 164 14.76 -4.39 0.23
CA ARG A 164 15.52 -5.01 -0.86
C ARG A 164 15.62 -6.53 -0.68
N LYS A 165 16.04 -6.98 0.51
CA LYS A 165 16.16 -8.41 0.82
C LYS A 165 14.84 -9.14 0.71
N ARG A 166 13.75 -8.55 1.19
CA ARG A 166 12.40 -9.17 1.12
C ARG A 166 11.92 -9.30 -0.33
N ILE A 167 12.11 -8.26 -1.15
CA ILE A 167 11.75 -8.31 -2.58
C ILE A 167 12.60 -9.37 -3.30
N GLN A 168 13.91 -9.41 -3.06
CA GLN A 168 14.82 -10.40 -3.64
C GLN A 168 14.41 -11.84 -3.27
N GLY A 169 14.08 -12.10 -2.01
CA GLY A 169 13.64 -13.42 -1.55
C GLY A 169 12.40 -13.94 -2.28
N VAL A 170 11.51 -13.05 -2.75
CA VAL A 170 10.35 -13.43 -3.59
C VAL A 170 10.77 -13.71 -5.03
N ARG A 171 11.70 -12.93 -5.61
CA ARG A 171 12.21 -13.14 -6.98
C ARG A 171 12.82 -14.53 -7.15
N ASP A 172 13.58 -14.97 -6.15
CA ASP A 172 14.28 -16.27 -6.16
C ASP A 172 13.30 -17.46 -6.16
N THR A 173 12.01 -17.24 -5.90
CA THR A 173 10.96 -18.27 -5.98
C THR A 173 10.38 -18.47 -7.39
N GLY A 174 10.83 -17.71 -8.40
CA GLY A 174 10.50 -17.92 -9.81
C GLY A 174 9.27 -17.16 -10.35
N ARG A 175 8.57 -16.37 -9.52
CA ARG A 175 7.48 -15.47 -9.98
C ARG A 175 8.01 -14.04 -10.20
N ASN A 176 8.46 -13.76 -11.41
CA ASN A 176 9.15 -12.51 -11.76
C ASN A 176 8.25 -11.44 -12.43
N HIS A 177 6.93 -11.54 -12.39
CA HIS A 177 6.05 -10.62 -13.11
C HIS A 177 6.09 -9.19 -12.52
N GLY A 178 6.87 -8.32 -13.16
CA GLY A 178 6.97 -6.88 -12.83
C GLY A 178 7.82 -6.54 -11.60
N ILE A 179 8.31 -7.52 -10.83
CA ILE A 179 9.11 -7.25 -9.61
C ILE A 179 10.42 -6.54 -9.95
N ASN A 180 11.05 -6.86 -11.08
CA ASN A 180 12.28 -6.20 -11.52
C ASN A 180 12.05 -4.72 -11.82
N ASP A 181 10.99 -4.39 -12.56
CA ASP A 181 10.67 -3.00 -12.90
C ASP A 181 10.33 -2.19 -11.65
N ASN A 182 9.57 -2.77 -10.72
CA ASN A 182 9.28 -2.15 -9.43
C ASN A 182 10.56 -1.93 -8.62
N MET A 183 11.47 -2.91 -8.56
CA MET A 183 12.75 -2.76 -7.86
C MET A 183 13.60 -1.65 -8.49
N ASN A 184 13.68 -1.61 -9.82
CA ASN A 184 14.42 -0.57 -10.55
C ASN A 184 13.82 0.82 -10.30
N MET A 185 12.49 0.94 -10.26
CA MET A 185 11.82 2.18 -9.87
C MET A 185 12.16 2.60 -8.45
N ILE A 186 12.13 1.64 -7.50
CA ILE A 186 12.46 1.86 -6.09
C ILE A 186 13.87 2.42 -5.94
N GLU A 187 14.86 1.79 -6.58
CA GLU A 187 16.25 2.24 -6.55
C GLU A 187 16.41 3.61 -7.22
N ASN A 188 15.71 3.87 -8.33
CA ASN A 188 15.79 5.14 -9.05
C ASN A 188 15.36 6.32 -8.17
N TYR A 189 14.19 6.24 -7.53
CA TYR A 189 13.73 7.35 -6.69
C TYR A 189 14.55 7.46 -5.39
N TRP A 190 15.04 6.35 -4.81
CA TRP A 190 15.93 6.41 -3.64
C TRP A 190 17.25 7.10 -3.96
N ALA A 191 17.90 6.71 -5.07
CA ALA A 191 19.14 7.32 -5.51
C ALA A 191 18.98 8.82 -5.78
N ARG A 192 17.86 9.21 -6.40
CA ARG A 192 17.55 10.63 -6.66
C ARG A 192 17.35 11.41 -5.37
N ALA A 193 16.57 10.88 -4.42
CA ALA A 193 16.35 11.53 -3.14
C ALA A 193 17.65 11.71 -2.36
N ASP A 194 18.56 10.74 -2.40
CA ASP A 194 19.87 10.81 -1.75
C ASP A 194 20.78 11.84 -2.43
N ALA A 195 20.82 11.87 -3.77
CA ALA A 195 21.60 12.85 -4.54
C ALA A 195 21.13 14.29 -4.30
N GLU A 196 19.83 14.48 -4.15
CA GLU A 196 19.22 15.80 -3.87
C GLU A 196 19.15 16.13 -2.37
N GLY A 197 19.54 15.20 -1.49
CA GLY A 197 19.56 15.41 -0.04
C GLY A 197 18.19 15.71 0.57
N ARG A 198 17.10 15.20 -0.03
CA ARG A 198 15.73 15.55 0.36
C ARG A 198 14.84 14.33 0.61
N ALA A 199 13.73 14.58 1.30
CA ALA A 199 12.68 13.58 1.48
C ALA A 199 11.96 13.28 0.15
N LEU A 200 11.46 12.05 0.05
CA LEU A 200 10.68 11.59 -1.09
C LEU A 200 9.28 12.16 -1.05
N THR A 201 8.75 12.43 -2.23
CA THR A 201 7.38 12.85 -2.47
C THR A 201 6.75 11.90 -3.48
N TRP A 202 5.42 11.96 -3.62
CA TRP A 202 4.74 11.11 -4.59
C TRP A 202 5.18 11.38 -6.05
N SER A 203 5.55 12.61 -6.37
CA SER A 203 6.05 12.97 -7.71
C SER A 203 7.33 12.23 -8.10
N ASP A 204 8.16 11.83 -7.13
CA ASP A 204 9.38 11.05 -7.40
C ASP A 204 9.05 9.66 -7.93
N ILE A 205 7.98 9.06 -7.42
CA ILE A 205 7.49 7.74 -7.84
C ILE A 205 6.97 7.84 -9.29
N ALA A 206 6.16 8.85 -9.59
CA ALA A 206 5.63 9.08 -10.94
C ALA A 206 6.75 9.40 -11.95
N HIS A 207 7.83 10.06 -11.51
CA HIS A 207 9.00 10.29 -12.34
C HIS A 207 9.81 9.00 -12.59
N ALA A 208 10.12 8.24 -11.53
CA ALA A 208 10.83 6.97 -11.65
C ALA A 208 10.07 5.98 -12.54
N ARG A 209 8.73 5.96 -12.45
CA ARG A 209 7.89 5.14 -13.32
C ARG A 209 8.07 5.48 -14.79
N ARG A 210 7.97 6.77 -15.14
CA ARG A 210 8.15 7.25 -16.51
C ARG A 210 9.55 6.94 -17.05
N GLN A 211 10.58 7.01 -16.20
CA GLN A 211 11.95 6.69 -16.61
C GLN A 211 12.20 5.19 -16.83
N VAL A 212 11.69 4.34 -15.93
CA VAL A 212 12.00 2.89 -15.95
C VAL A 212 11.07 2.14 -16.90
N VAL A 213 9.78 2.48 -16.93
CA VAL A 213 8.74 1.76 -17.67
C VAL A 213 8.34 2.47 -18.97
N GLY A 214 8.67 3.75 -19.11
CA GLY A 214 8.32 4.53 -20.31
C GLY A 214 6.86 4.96 -20.41
N ILE A 215 6.08 4.81 -19.31
CA ILE A 215 4.65 5.16 -19.21
C ILE A 215 4.46 6.13 -18.04
#